data_AF-A0A8T6MRD9-F1
#
_entry.id   AF-A0A8T6MRD9-F1
#
_cell.length_a   1.000
_cell.length_b   1.000
_cell.length_c   1.000
_cell.angle_alpha   90.00
_cell.angle_beta   90.00
_cell.angle_gamma   90.00
#
_symmetry.space_group_name_H-M   'P 1'
#
loop_
_entity.id
_entity.type
_entity.pdbx_description
1 polymer ?
#
loop_
_entity_poly.entity_id
_entity_poly.type
_entity_poly.pdbx_seq_one_letter_code
_entity_poly.pdbx_strand_id
1 'polypeptide(L)'
;MKVKATYLAVAVGIGIIALAVFYMYSADQGRIRGKTFGDSLQAIQDELKQEQTLFYSKKEMLDEKSITQQEFADFAKEHDAKLNEILAKYDSLRPPEPFVKSMELFKSSTQKQIESDKYFVEWIASNDTSNKVRSDELIQESFEDEMAGLASYNKAKNNAAG
;
A
#
# COMPACT_ATOMS: atom_id res chain seq x y z
N MET A 1 -8.58 23.41 17.89
CA MET A 1 -7.30 22.69 17.71
C MET A 1 -7.59 21.32 17.10
N LYS A 2 -7.47 21.19 15.78
CA LYS A 2 -7.77 19.99 14.98
C LYS A 2 -6.47 19.40 14.42
N VAL A 3 -5.57 18.94 15.29
CA VAL A 3 -4.25 18.42 14.86
C VAL A 3 -4.07 16.93 15.22
N LYS A 4 -4.97 16.35 16.03
CA LYS A 4 -4.92 14.91 16.35
C LYS A 4 -5.65 14.00 15.35
N ALA A 5 -6.64 14.54 14.63
CA ALA A 5 -7.45 13.74 13.70
C ALA A 5 -6.74 13.44 12.37
N THR A 6 -5.82 14.32 11.93
CA THR A 6 -5.12 14.16 10.65
C THR A 6 -4.09 13.03 10.68
N TYR A 7 -3.38 12.86 11.80
CA TYR A 7 -2.48 11.70 12.00
C TYR A 7 -3.25 10.38 12.12
N LEU A 8 -4.51 10.42 12.60
CA LEU A 8 -5.38 9.25 12.63
C LEU A 8 -5.86 8.85 11.22
N ALA A 9 -5.91 9.79 10.26
CA ALA A 9 -6.30 9.48 8.88
C ALA A 9 -5.13 8.88 8.08
N VAL A 10 -3.89 9.35 8.30
CA VAL A 10 -2.69 8.78 7.66
C VAL A 10 -2.34 7.39 8.26
N ALA A 11 -2.65 7.17 9.54
CA ALA A 11 -2.58 5.84 10.17
C ALA A 11 -3.72 4.88 9.76
N VAL A 12 -4.74 5.35 9.03
CA VAL A 12 -5.91 4.57 8.58
C VAL A 12 -5.88 4.29 7.06
N GLY A 13 -4.76 4.57 6.41
CA GLY A 13 -4.31 3.79 5.24
C GLY A 13 -3.80 2.39 5.61
N ILE A 14 -3.91 2.00 6.89
CA ILE A 14 -3.80 0.61 7.33
C ILE A 14 -5.21 -0.01 7.23
N GLY A 15 -5.70 -0.11 6.00
CA GLY A 15 -7.02 -0.61 5.63
C GLY A 15 -7.07 -2.12 5.58
N ILE A 16 -7.14 -2.72 6.78
CA ILE A 16 -7.65 -4.07 7.07
C ILE A 16 -8.59 -4.60 5.97
N ILE A 17 -8.11 -5.51 5.13
CA ILE A 17 -8.82 -6.76 4.89
C ILE A 17 -7.83 -7.86 5.21
N ALA A 18 -7.94 -8.34 6.46
CA ALA A 18 -7.86 -9.77 6.68
C ALA A 18 -8.74 -10.41 5.61
N LEU A 19 -8.11 -10.85 4.52
CA LEU A 19 -8.76 -11.66 3.50
C LEU A 19 -9.29 -12.84 4.29
N ALA A 20 -10.58 -12.80 4.58
CA ALA A 20 -11.28 -13.88 5.24
C ALA A 20 -11.19 -15.08 4.31
N VAL A 21 -10.12 -15.85 4.47
CA VAL A 21 -9.91 -17.12 3.82
C VAL A 21 -9.94 -18.15 4.93
N PHE A 22 -11.15 -18.48 5.36
CA PHE A 22 -11.38 -19.83 5.87
C PHE A 22 -12.46 -20.52 5.02
N TYR A 23 -11.94 -21.43 4.18
CA TYR A 23 -12.50 -22.70 3.74
C TYR A 23 -13.95 -22.76 3.24
N MET A 24 -14.08 -23.05 1.93
CA MET A 24 -14.96 -24.13 1.49
C MET A 24 -14.22 -25.05 0.51
N TYR A 25 -14.16 -26.31 0.91
CA TYR A 25 -13.42 -27.41 0.32
C TYR A 25 -14.22 -28.01 -0.86
N SER A 26 -13.74 -27.88 -2.09
CA SER A 26 -13.98 -28.86 -3.18
C SER A 26 -13.09 -28.53 -4.40
N ALA A 27 -12.51 -29.59 -4.97
CA ALA A 27 -11.36 -29.58 -5.86
C ALA A 27 -11.69 -29.20 -7.32
N ASP A 28 -11.35 -27.96 -7.72
CA ASP A 28 -11.29 -27.56 -9.14
C ASP A 28 -10.06 -26.66 -9.40
N GLN A 29 -9.36 -26.85 -10.52
CA GLN A 29 -8.09 -26.15 -10.85
C GLN A 29 -8.24 -24.62 -10.93
N GLY A 30 -9.44 -24.11 -11.23
CA GLY A 30 -9.74 -22.66 -11.18
C GLY A 30 -9.70 -22.08 -9.76
N ARG A 31 -10.16 -22.85 -8.77
CA ARG A 31 -10.22 -22.43 -7.35
C ARG A 31 -8.83 -22.40 -6.69
N ILE A 32 -7.95 -23.33 -7.05
CA ILE A 32 -6.55 -23.34 -6.58
C ILE A 32 -5.80 -22.10 -7.08
N ARG A 33 -5.95 -21.74 -8.36
CA ARG A 33 -5.30 -20.55 -8.94
C ARG A 33 -5.80 -19.24 -8.31
N GLY A 34 -7.10 -19.13 -8.06
CA GLY A 34 -7.67 -17.98 -7.35
C GLY A 34 -7.14 -17.84 -5.92
N LYS A 35 -7.03 -18.95 -5.18
CA LYS A 35 -6.46 -18.94 -3.83
C LYS A 35 -4.98 -18.55 -3.83
N THR A 36 -4.15 -19.17 -4.68
CA THR A 36 -2.72 -18.85 -4.76
C THR A 36 -2.49 -17.38 -5.14
N PHE A 37 -3.28 -16.84 -6.07
CA PHE A 37 -3.25 -15.42 -6.41
C PHE A 37 -3.61 -14.56 -5.19
N GLY A 38 -4.71 -14.86 -4.50
CA GLY A 38 -5.14 -14.12 -3.32
C GLY A 38 -4.09 -14.10 -2.20
N ASP A 39 -3.50 -15.26 -1.91
CA ASP A 39 -2.43 -15.40 -0.90
C ASP A 39 -1.18 -14.58 -1.29
N SER A 40 -0.81 -14.57 -2.57
CA SER A 40 0.35 -13.83 -3.09
C SER A 40 0.11 -12.32 -3.08
N LEU A 41 -1.09 -11.89 -3.47
CA LEU A 41 -1.50 -10.49 -3.39
C LEU A 41 -1.50 -10.00 -1.94
N GLN A 42 -2.00 -10.82 -1.01
CA GLN A 42 -1.97 -10.50 0.41
C GLN A 42 -0.54 -10.31 0.91
N ALA A 43 0.37 -11.22 0.56
CA ALA A 43 1.77 -11.13 0.98
C ALA A 43 2.41 -9.80 0.52
N ILE A 44 2.13 -9.36 -0.70
CA ILE A 44 2.61 -8.07 -1.22
C ILE A 44 2.03 -6.90 -0.42
N GLN A 45 0.73 -6.93 -0.12
CA GLN A 45 0.05 -5.88 0.65
C GLN A 45 0.55 -5.82 2.12
N ASP A 46 0.79 -6.98 2.73
CA ASP A 46 1.32 -7.08 4.09
C ASP A 46 2.75 -6.54 4.18
N GLU A 47 3.58 -6.81 3.18
CA GLU A 47 4.95 -6.28 3.08
C GLU A 47 4.97 -4.77 2.84
N LEU A 48 4.13 -4.28 1.91
CA LEU A 48 3.94 -2.83 1.68
C LEU A 48 3.59 -2.11 2.97
N LYS A 49 2.60 -2.64 3.70
CA LYS A 49 2.17 -2.09 4.99
C LYS A 49 3.30 -2.05 6.01
N GLN A 50 4.13 -3.09 6.08
CA GLN A 50 5.26 -3.13 7.02
C GLN A 50 6.29 -2.04 6.70
N GLU A 51 6.68 -1.90 5.43
CA GLU A 51 7.64 -0.87 5.02
C GLU A 51 7.06 0.54 5.22
N GLN A 52 5.80 0.78 4.87
CA GLN A 52 5.12 2.05 5.13
C GLN A 52 5.05 2.38 6.63
N THR A 53 4.70 1.40 7.47
CA THR A 53 4.68 1.58 8.93
C THR A 53 6.06 1.97 9.45
N LEU A 54 7.12 1.35 8.95
CA LEU A 54 8.50 1.66 9.33
C LEU A 54 8.88 3.09 8.90
N PHE A 55 8.49 3.51 7.71
CA PHE A 55 8.73 4.87 7.21
C PHE A 55 8.09 5.96 8.08
N TYR A 56 6.81 5.82 8.42
CA TYR A 56 6.15 6.77 9.31
C TYR A 56 6.70 6.72 10.74
N SER A 57 7.11 5.55 11.23
CA SER A 57 7.81 5.45 12.52
C SER A 57 9.15 6.21 12.50
N LYS A 58 9.93 6.10 11.42
CA LYS A 58 11.16 6.89 11.24
C LYS A 58 10.89 8.39 11.17
N LYS A 59 9.79 8.80 10.56
CA LYS A 59 9.34 10.19 10.62
C LYS A 59 9.07 10.61 12.06
N GLU A 60 8.31 9.84 12.84
CA GLU A 60 8.04 10.17 14.24
C GLU A 60 9.34 10.34 15.05
N MET A 61 10.32 9.45 14.84
CA MET A 61 11.65 9.59 15.43
C MET A 61 12.36 10.89 15.02
N LEU A 62 12.18 11.36 13.78
CA LEU A 62 12.72 12.63 13.31
C LEU A 62 12.04 13.82 14.01
N ASP A 63 10.72 13.80 14.15
CA ASP A 63 9.95 14.84 14.86
C ASP A 63 10.35 14.94 16.34
N GLU A 64 10.61 13.79 16.97
CA GLU A 64 11.10 13.67 18.35
C GLU A 64 12.57 14.05 18.50
N LYS A 65 13.28 14.31 17.39
CA LYS A 65 14.72 14.57 17.33
C LYS A 65 15.58 13.40 17.82
N SER A 66 15.01 12.19 17.78
CA SER A 66 15.69 10.93 18.08
C SER A 66 16.58 10.45 16.92
N ILE A 67 16.32 10.94 15.70
CA ILE A 67 17.20 10.85 14.54
C ILE A 67 17.35 12.22 13.88
N THR A 68 18.40 12.38 13.09
CA THR A 68 18.65 13.56 12.26
C THR A 68 17.90 13.48 10.93
N GLN A 69 17.76 14.63 10.28
CA GLN A 69 17.20 14.71 8.92
C GLN A 69 18.04 13.92 7.90
N GLN A 70 19.36 13.85 8.09
CA GLN A 70 20.25 13.07 7.24
C GLN A 70 20.00 11.56 7.41
N GLU A 71 19.89 11.07 8.65
CA GLU A 71 19.57 9.67 8.93
C GLU A 71 18.19 9.28 8.38
N PHE A 72 17.21 10.17 8.47
CA PHE A 72 15.90 9.97 7.84
C PHE A 72 16.02 9.90 6.31
N ALA A 73 16.78 10.81 5.68
CA ALA A 73 16.96 10.84 4.23
C ALA A 73 17.68 9.59 3.70
N ASP A 74 18.68 9.08 4.44
CA ASP A 74 19.38 7.85 4.04
C ASP A 74 18.48 6.62 4.21
N PHE A 75 17.71 6.53 5.31
CA PHE A 75 16.67 5.52 5.46
C PHE A 75 15.62 5.60 4.33
N ALA A 76 15.19 6.80 3.95
CA ALA A 76 14.18 6.99 2.91
C ALA A 76 14.63 6.47 1.53
N LYS A 77 15.93 6.49 1.22
CA LYS A 77 16.47 5.88 -0.02
C LYS A 77 16.35 4.36 0.01
N GLU A 78 16.65 3.74 1.15
CA GLU A 78 16.50 2.29 1.33
C GLU A 78 15.01 1.88 1.26
N HIS A 79 14.15 2.68 1.88
CA HIS A 79 12.68 2.54 1.80
C HIS A 79 12.18 2.59 0.36
N ASP A 80 12.57 3.59 -0.44
CA ASP A 80 12.19 3.68 -1.85
C ASP A 80 12.65 2.45 -2.64
N ALA A 81 13.88 1.98 -2.43
CA ALA A 81 14.38 0.78 -3.09
C ALA A 81 13.51 -0.46 -2.77
N LYS A 82 13.18 -0.67 -1.49
CA LYS A 82 12.30 -1.78 -1.07
C LYS A 82 10.88 -1.66 -1.62
N LEU A 83 10.29 -0.46 -1.62
CA LEU A 83 8.96 -0.28 -2.19
C LEU A 83 8.94 -0.57 -3.69
N ASN A 84 10.01 -0.23 -4.42
CA ASN A 84 10.14 -0.61 -5.83
C ASN A 84 10.29 -2.13 -6.02
N GLU A 85 10.98 -2.83 -5.10
CA GLU A 85 11.01 -4.30 -5.09
C GLU A 85 9.62 -4.90 -4.85
N ILE A 86 8.85 -4.36 -3.90
CA ILE A 86 7.46 -4.75 -3.64
C ILE A 86 6.59 -4.50 -4.87
N LEU A 87 6.72 -3.33 -5.51
CA LEU A 87 6.00 -2.98 -6.72
C LEU A 87 6.27 -3.96 -7.86
N ALA A 88 7.51 -4.42 -8.02
CA ALA A 88 7.88 -5.39 -9.04
C ALA A 88 7.21 -6.76 -8.84
N LYS A 89 6.81 -7.13 -7.61
CA LYS A 89 6.13 -8.41 -7.33
C LYS A 89 4.77 -8.49 -7.99
N TYR A 90 4.08 -7.36 -8.22
CA TYR A 90 2.81 -7.35 -8.97
C TYR A 90 2.96 -7.89 -10.40
N ASP A 91 4.07 -7.58 -11.07
CA ASP A 91 4.32 -8.03 -12.45
C ASP A 91 4.57 -9.54 -12.55
N SER A 92 4.89 -10.18 -11.43
CA SER A 92 5.02 -11.64 -11.33
C SER A 92 3.69 -12.34 -11.04
N LEU A 93 2.65 -11.60 -10.64
CA LEU A 93 1.34 -12.16 -10.36
C LEU A 93 0.69 -12.67 -11.65
N ARG A 94 0.05 -13.83 -11.56
CA ARG A 94 -0.76 -14.42 -12.63
C ARG A 94 -2.23 -14.44 -12.19
N PRO A 95 -2.92 -13.29 -12.16
CA PRO A 95 -4.31 -13.25 -11.73
C PRO A 95 -5.19 -14.06 -12.68
N PRO A 96 -6.19 -14.81 -12.17
CA PRO A 96 -7.32 -15.21 -12.99
C PRO A 96 -8.05 -13.98 -13.55
N GLU A 97 -8.64 -14.09 -14.74
CA GLU A 97 -9.25 -12.97 -15.47
C GLU A 97 -10.17 -12.06 -14.61
N PRO A 98 -11.08 -12.60 -13.76
CA PRO A 98 -11.96 -11.76 -12.93
C PRO A 98 -11.22 -10.86 -11.93
N PHE A 99 -9.96 -11.19 -11.60
CA PHE A 99 -9.15 -10.49 -10.60
C PHE A 99 -8.14 -9.51 -11.19
N VAL A 100 -7.97 -9.46 -12.53
CA VAL A 100 -6.98 -8.56 -13.18
C VAL A 100 -7.19 -7.12 -12.75
N LYS A 101 -8.43 -6.63 -12.81
CA LYS A 101 -8.76 -5.26 -12.38
C LYS A 101 -8.39 -4.97 -10.93
N SER A 102 -8.62 -5.93 -10.01
CA SER A 102 -8.23 -5.73 -8.61
C SER A 102 -6.71 -5.63 -8.45
N MET A 103 -5.95 -6.48 -9.14
CA MET A 103 -4.49 -6.46 -9.13
C MET A 103 -3.93 -5.13 -9.66
N GLU A 104 -4.47 -4.62 -10.77
CA GLU A 104 -4.06 -3.33 -11.35
C GLU A 104 -4.32 -2.15 -10.41
N LEU A 105 -5.45 -2.16 -9.69
CA LEU A 105 -5.79 -1.11 -8.71
C LEU A 105 -4.86 -1.16 -7.49
N PHE A 106 -4.55 -2.33 -6.95
CA PHE A 106 -3.56 -2.45 -5.86
C PHE A 106 -2.15 -2.03 -6.30
N LYS A 107 -1.76 -2.38 -7.53
CA LYS A 107 -0.50 -1.92 -8.12
C LYS A 107 -0.46 -0.39 -8.24
N SER A 108 -1.53 0.21 -8.76
CA SER A 108 -1.67 1.66 -8.90
C SER A 108 -1.62 2.37 -7.55
N SER A 109 -2.32 1.85 -6.53
CA SER A 109 -2.23 2.35 -5.16
C SER A 109 -0.77 2.35 -4.65
N THR A 110 -0.06 1.23 -4.84
CA THR A 110 1.35 1.10 -4.42
C THR A 110 2.24 2.13 -5.13
N GLN A 111 2.04 2.36 -6.42
CA GLN A 111 2.79 3.37 -7.20
C GLN A 111 2.57 4.79 -6.65
N LYS A 112 1.33 5.13 -6.30
CA LYS A 112 1.00 6.44 -5.74
C LYS A 112 1.57 6.64 -4.33
N GLN A 113 1.60 5.59 -3.51
CA GLN A 113 2.28 5.64 -2.20
C GLN A 113 3.79 5.92 -2.37
N ILE A 114 4.46 5.25 -3.32
CA ILE A 114 5.88 5.50 -3.63
C ILE A 114 6.10 6.95 -4.10
N GLU A 115 5.26 7.45 -5.01
CA GLU A 115 5.37 8.84 -5.49
C GLU A 115 5.12 9.84 -4.35
N SER A 116 4.15 9.56 -3.49
CA SER A 116 3.87 10.39 -2.32
C SER A 116 5.06 10.48 -1.37
N ASP A 117 5.68 9.34 -1.03
CA ASP A 117 6.82 9.30 -0.12
C ASP A 117 7.99 10.13 -0.64
N LYS A 118 8.22 10.15 -1.96
CA LYS A 118 9.23 11.01 -2.59
C LYS A 118 8.95 12.49 -2.35
N TYR A 119 7.73 12.94 -2.63
CA TYR A 119 7.33 14.31 -2.36
C TYR A 119 7.37 14.66 -0.87
N PHE A 120 7.05 13.70 0.00
CA PHE A 120 7.12 13.88 1.44
C PHE A 120 8.56 14.10 1.94
N VAL A 121 9.50 13.29 1.46
CA VAL A 121 10.93 13.43 1.75
C VAL A 121 11.46 14.77 1.23
N GLU A 122 11.09 15.16 0.01
CA GLU A 122 11.47 16.45 -0.56
C GLU A 122 10.89 17.63 0.23
N TRP A 123 9.67 17.52 0.73
CA TRP A 123 9.09 18.52 1.64
C TRP A 123 9.91 18.64 2.93
N ILE A 124 10.29 17.52 3.55
CA ILE A 124 11.15 17.52 4.75
C ILE A 124 12.50 18.20 4.44
N ALA A 125 13.08 17.92 3.27
CA ALA A 125 14.35 18.50 2.82
C ALA A 125 14.29 20.02 2.60
N SER A 126 13.25 20.49 1.93
CA SER A 126 13.16 21.85 1.37
C SER A 126 12.25 22.81 2.15
N ASN A 127 11.38 22.29 3.03
CA ASN A 127 10.22 22.99 3.57
C ASN A 127 9.25 23.56 2.51
N ASP A 128 9.33 23.11 1.25
CA ASP A 128 8.41 23.51 0.21
C ASP A 128 7.03 22.88 0.40
N THR A 129 6.06 23.70 0.78
CA THR A 129 4.70 23.25 1.04
C THR A 129 3.98 22.69 -0.18
N SER A 130 4.40 23.00 -1.42
CA SER A 130 3.77 22.37 -2.59
C SER A 130 4.10 20.88 -2.68
N ASN A 131 5.30 20.47 -2.27
CA ASN A 131 5.66 19.05 -2.18
C ASN A 131 4.79 18.34 -1.15
N LYS A 132 4.50 18.98 -0.01
CA LYS A 132 3.59 18.42 0.98
C LYS A 132 2.18 18.24 0.43
N VAL A 133 1.62 19.27 -0.21
CA VAL A 133 0.27 19.19 -0.81
C VAL A 133 0.21 18.05 -1.83
N ARG A 134 1.21 17.95 -2.69
CA ARG A 134 1.29 16.88 -3.69
C ARG A 134 1.38 15.49 -3.06
N SER A 135 2.17 15.33 -2.00
CA SER A 135 2.25 14.09 -1.23
C SER A 135 0.89 13.71 -0.63
N ASP A 136 0.21 14.67 0.01
CA ASP A 136 -1.11 14.45 0.62
C ASP A 136 -2.17 14.05 -0.43
N GLU A 137 -2.17 14.68 -1.61
CA GLU A 137 -3.04 14.33 -2.75
C GLU A 137 -2.80 12.90 -3.23
N LEU A 138 -1.53 12.51 -3.43
CA LEU A 138 -1.16 11.17 -3.88
C LEU A 138 -1.54 10.09 -2.87
N ILE A 139 -1.44 10.36 -1.55
CA ILE A 139 -1.95 9.43 -0.53
C ILE A 139 -3.47 9.27 -0.67
N GLN A 140 -4.22 10.34 -0.87
CA GLN A 140 -5.66 10.24 -1.04
C GLN A 140 -6.02 9.40 -2.27
N GLU A 141 -5.39 9.68 -3.41
CA GLU A 141 -5.59 8.90 -4.64
C GLU A 141 -5.18 7.42 -4.45
N SER A 142 -4.11 7.14 -3.70
CA SER A 142 -3.68 5.77 -3.40
C SER A 142 -4.72 4.99 -2.60
N PHE A 143 -5.40 5.67 -1.67
CA PHE A 143 -6.46 5.07 -0.87
C PHE A 143 -7.72 4.82 -1.70
N GLU A 144 -8.07 5.74 -2.61
CA GLU A 144 -9.17 5.55 -3.56
C GLU A 144 -8.95 4.31 -4.44
N ASP A 145 -7.73 4.11 -4.94
CA ASP A 145 -7.34 2.93 -5.71
C ASP A 145 -7.42 1.64 -4.88
N GLU A 146 -6.91 1.66 -3.64
CA GLU A 146 -6.94 0.49 -2.76
C GLU A 146 -8.38 0.06 -2.46
N MET A 147 -9.25 1.02 -2.13
CA MET A 147 -10.67 0.78 -1.88
C MET A 147 -11.39 0.24 -3.12
N ALA A 148 -11.08 0.78 -4.30
CA ALA A 148 -11.62 0.28 -5.57
C ALA A 148 -11.10 -1.13 -5.89
N GLY A 149 -9.81 -1.40 -5.62
CA GLY A 149 -9.18 -2.71 -5.80
C GLY A 149 -9.83 -3.76 -4.94
N LEU A 150 -10.10 -3.43 -3.69
CA LEU A 150 -10.80 -4.27 -2.73
C LEU A 150 -12.25 -4.55 -3.11
N ALA A 151 -12.98 -3.53 -3.56
CA ALA A 151 -14.33 -3.69 -4.07
C ALA A 151 -14.36 -4.62 -5.30
N SER A 152 -13.41 -4.44 -6.23
CA SER A 152 -13.26 -5.29 -7.41
C SER A 152 -12.92 -6.74 -7.02
N TYR A 153 -12.00 -6.93 -6.08
CA TYR A 153 -11.60 -8.25 -5.60
C TYR A 153 -12.77 -9.01 -4.97
N ASN A 154 -13.54 -8.33 -4.10
CA ASN A 154 -14.70 -8.93 -3.45
C ASN A 154 -15.82 -9.27 -4.44
N LYS A 155 -16.04 -8.42 -5.46
CA LYS A 155 -16.97 -8.73 -6.55
C LYS A 155 -16.55 -9.98 -7.32
N ALA A 156 -15.28 -10.08 -7.70
CA ALA A 156 -14.73 -11.24 -8.40
C ALA A 156 -14.87 -12.53 -7.57
N LYS A 157 -14.55 -12.45 -6.28
CA LYS A 157 -14.70 -13.54 -5.31
C LYS A 157 -16.15 -14.04 -5.20
N ASN A 158 -17.11 -13.13 -5.08
CA ASN A 158 -18.53 -13.48 -4.94
C ASN A 158 -19.10 -14.08 -6.23
N ASN A 159 -18.69 -13.57 -7.39
CA ASN A 159 -19.12 -14.09 -8.70
C ASN A 159 -18.51 -15.46 -9.03
N ALA A 160 -17.35 -15.80 -8.47
CA ALA A 160 -16.72 -17.11 -8.64
C ALA A 160 -17.27 -18.19 -7.66
N ALA A 161 -18.08 -17.77 -6.68
CA ALA A 161 -18.68 -18.64 -5.67
C ALA A 161 -20.13 -19.02 -5.97
N GLY A 162 -20.80 -18.32 -6.88
CA GLY A 162 -22.12 -18.66 -7.42
C GLY A 162 -22.02 -19.50 -8.68
#